data_AF-A0A917B0I9-F1
#
_entry.id   AF-A0A917B0I9-F1
#
_cell.length_a   1.000
_cell.length_b   1.000
_cell.length_c   1.000
_cell.angle_alpha   90.00
_cell.angle_beta   90.00
_cell.angle_gamma   90.00
#
_symmetry.space_group_name_H-M   'P 1'
#
loop_
_entity.id
_entity.type
_entity.pdbx_description
1 polymer ?
#
loop_
_entity_poly.entity_id
_entity_poly.type
_entity_poly.pdbx_seq_one_letter_code
_entity_poly.pdbx_strand_id
1 'polypeptide(L)' 'MAESRNSDEIWIGDVHVANIREEHGHGDRPFIVESPNGKVLKELADRHAAEVWIALHTDTITERELG' A
#
# COMPACT_ATOMS: atom_id res chain seq x y z
N MET A 1 -5.36 -12.10 19.53
CA MET A 1 -6.43 -11.79 18.56
C MET A 1 -5.76 -10.88 17.55
N ALA A 2 -5.50 -11.34 16.33
CA ALA A 2 -4.90 -10.47 15.32
C ALA A 2 -5.99 -9.49 14.88
N GLU A 3 -5.86 -8.23 15.27
CA GLU A 3 -6.71 -7.16 14.75
C GLU A 3 -6.58 -7.21 13.23
N SER A 4 -7.69 -7.49 12.55
CA SER A 4 -7.80 -7.33 11.10
C SER A 4 -7.61 -5.84 10.81
N ARG A 5 -6.35 -5.42 10.69
CA ARG A 5 -5.97 -4.15 10.08
C ARG A 5 -6.62 -4.15 8.70
N ASN A 6 -7.65 -3.34 8.54
CA ASN A 6 -8.44 -3.24 7.34
C ASN A 6 -7.57 -2.57 6.27
N SER A 7 -6.81 -3.39 5.54
CA SER A 7 -5.96 -2.96 4.44
C SER A 7 -6.63 -3.34 3.12
N ASP A 8 -6.80 -2.37 2.23
CA ASP A 8 -7.26 -2.60 0.86
C ASP A 8 -6.11 -3.20 0.04
N GLU A 9 -6.28 -4.40 -0.49
CA GLU A 9 -5.29 -5.05 -1.36
C GLU A 9 -5.39 -4.51 -2.80
N ILE A 10 -4.25 -4.12 -3.37
CA ILE A 10 -4.15 -3.60 -4.73
C ILE A 10 -3.54 -4.66 -5.64
N TRP A 11 -4.34 -5.09 -6.61
CA TRP A 11 -4.00 -6.11 -7.60
C TRP A 11 -3.92 -5.49 -9.00
N ILE A 12 -2.89 -5.85 -9.75
CA ILE A 12 -2.73 -5.46 -11.16
C ILE A 12 -2.61 -6.75 -11.98
N GLY A 13 -3.66 -7.05 -12.76
CA GLY A 13 -3.82 -8.39 -13.35
C GLY A 13 -3.91 -9.44 -12.24
N ASP A 14 -3.07 -10.48 -12.32
CA ASP A 14 -2.98 -11.57 -11.33
C ASP A 14 -1.90 -11.33 -10.26
N VAL A 15 -1.28 -10.14 -10.24
CA VAL A 15 -0.16 -9.83 -9.34
C VAL A 15 -0.64 -8.95 -8.19
N HIS A 16 -0.36 -9.39 -6.96
CA HIS A 16 -0.53 -8.57 -5.77
C HIS A 16 0.61 -7.56 -5.68
N VAL A 17 0.30 -6.28 -5.80
CA VAL A 17 1.33 -5.24 -5.91
C VAL A 17 1.52 -4.53 -4.58
N ALA A 18 0.46 -4.17 -3.86
CA ALA A 18 0.56 -3.41 -2.63
C ALA A 18 -0.72 -3.53 -1.79
N ASN A 19 -0.67 -3.00 -0.58
CA ASN A 19 -1.82 -2.80 0.30
C ASN A 19 -1.92 -1.32 0.68
N ILE A 20 -3.13 -0.80 0.83
CA ILE A 20 -3.38 0.53 1.37
C ILE A 20 -4.10 0.37 2.71
N ARG A 21 -3.49 0.84 3.80
CA ARG A 21 -4.13 0.89 5.11
C ARG A 21 -4.41 2.33 5.51
N GLU A 22 -5.58 2.57 6.08
CA GLU A 22 -5.86 3.80 6.81
C GLU A 22 -5.48 3.62 8.29
N GLU A 23 -4.62 4.49 8.81
CA GLU A 23 -4.20 4.49 10.21
C GLU A 23 -4.75 5.73 10.91
N HIS A 24 -5.86 5.53 11.64
CA HIS A 24 -6.48 6.57 12.44
C HIS A 24 -5.54 7.00 13.57
N GLY A 25 -5.07 8.25 13.51
CA GLY A 25 -4.11 8.83 14.47
C GLY A 25 -2.82 9.36 13.84
N HIS A 26 -2.59 9.09 12.55
CA HIS A 26 -1.38 9.50 11.81
C HIS A 26 -1.41 10.96 11.26
N GLY A 27 -2.17 11.85 11.91
CA GLY A 27 -2.25 13.28 11.58
C GLY A 27 -2.73 13.56 10.14
N ASP A 28 -2.01 14.41 9.42
CA ASP A 28 -2.30 14.80 8.03
C ASP A 28 -2.01 13.71 6.98
N ARG A 29 -1.50 12.53 7.37
CA ARG A 29 -1.16 11.43 6.45
C ARG A 29 -1.66 10.06 6.91
N PRO A 30 -2.98 9.86 6.91
CA PRO A 30 -3.56 8.62 7.44
C PRO A 30 -3.40 7.42 6.50
N PHE A 31 -2.95 7.57 5.25
CA PHE A 31 -2.88 6.46 4.29
C PHE A 31 -1.46 5.90 4.17
N ILE A 32 -1.31 4.61 4.46
CA ILE A 32 -0.05 3.89 4.42
C ILE A 32 -0.10 2.88 3.27
N VAL A 33 0.80 3.03 2.31
CA VAL A 33 1.06 2.02 1.27
C VAL A 33 2.07 1.02 1.82
N GLU A 34 1.70 -0.24 1.84
CA GLU A 34 2.52 -1.37 2.26
C GLU A 34 2.75 -2.31 1.07
N SER A 35 3.87 -3.02 1.06
CA SER A 35 4.08 -4.14 0.15
C SER A 35 3.18 -5.33 0.54
N PRO A 36 3.05 -6.35 -0.33
CA PRO A 36 2.36 -7.60 -0.02
C PRO A 36 2.87 -8.28 1.25
N ASN A 37 4.17 -8.15 1.53
CA ASN A 37 4.80 -8.69 2.75
C ASN A 37 4.59 -7.84 4.02
N GLY A 38 3.85 -6.72 3.93
CA GLY A 38 3.51 -5.86 5.06
C GLY A 38 4.58 -4.81 5.42
N LYS A 39 5.59 -4.59 4.56
CA LYS A 39 6.57 -3.51 4.75
C LYS A 39 6.00 -2.19 4.27
N VAL A 40 6.09 -1.15 5.10
CA VAL A 40 5.70 0.21 4.72
C VAL A 40 6.60 0.72 3.59
N LEU A 41 5.95 1.12 2.49
CA LEU A 41 6.59 1.71 1.31
C LEU A 41 6.44 3.24 1.33
N LYS A 42 5.25 3.75 1.70
CA LYS A 42 4.94 5.17 1.65
C LYS A 42 3.81 5.57 2.59
N GLU A 43 3.84 6.80 3.10
CA GLU A 43 2.76 7.45 3.85
C GLU A 43 2.25 8.68 3.11
N LEU A 44 0.92 8.82 3.01
CA LEU A 44 0.23 9.76 2.14
C LEU A 44 -0.99 10.38 2.83
N ALA A 45 -1.33 11.59 2.38
CA ALA A 45 -2.44 12.39 2.91
C ALA A 45 -3.82 11.90 2.48
N ASP A 46 -3.90 11.30 1.31
CA ASP A 46 -5.14 10.88 0.70
C ASP A 46 -4.99 9.52 0.00
N ARG A 47 -6.10 8.76 -0.03
CA ARG A 47 -6.17 7.45 -0.70
C ARG A 47 -5.87 7.55 -2.18
N HIS A 48 -6.32 8.60 -2.85
CA HIS A 48 -6.13 8.75 -4.28
C HIS A 48 -4.65 8.92 -4.64
N ALA A 49 -3.90 9.70 -3.86
CA ALA A 49 -2.45 9.81 -4.00
C ALA A 49 -1.75 8.48 -3.73
N ALA A 50 -2.27 7.64 -2.83
CA ALA A 50 -1.77 6.28 -2.60
C ALA A 50 -1.96 5.39 -3.82
N GLU A 51 -3.15 5.39 -4.41
CA GLU A 51 -3.45 4.66 -5.65
C GLU A 51 -2.56 5.12 -6.81
N VAL A 52 -2.43 6.45 -7.01
CA VAL A 52 -1.57 7.04 -8.05
C VAL A 52 -0.10 6.70 -7.81
N TRP A 53 0.37 6.76 -6.56
CA TRP A 53 1.75 6.42 -6.24
C TRP A 53 2.04 4.94 -6.55
N ILE A 54 1.13 4.02 -6.20
CA ILE A 54 1.26 2.60 -6.52
C ILE A 54 1.31 2.39 -8.03
N ALA A 55 0.40 3.02 -8.78
CA ALA A 55 0.38 2.91 -10.25
C ALA A 55 1.69 3.41 -10.89
N LEU A 56 2.28 4.49 -10.37
CA LEU A 56 3.54 5.05 -10.87
C LEU A 56 4.78 4.25 -10.47
N HIS A 57 4.71 3.44 -9.42
CA HIS A 57 5.86 2.68 -8.89
C HIS A 57 5.66 1.17 -8.98
N THR A 58 4.66 0.72 -9.74
CA THR A 58 4.30 -0.70 -9.86
C THR A 58 5.50 -1.54 -10.25
N ASP A 59 6.24 -1.15 -11.30
CA ASP A 59 7.42 -1.89 -11.77
C ASP A 59 8.47 -2.10 -10.67
N THR A 60 8.78 -1.03 -9.92
CA THR A 60 9.75 -1.08 -8.82
C THR A 60 9.26 -1.95 -7.65
N ILE A 61 7.95 -1.98 -7.40
CA ILE A 61 7.38 -2.79 -6.32
C ILE A 61 7.42 -4.27 -6.72
N THR A 62 6.99 -4.63 -7.93
CA THR A 62 7.03 -6.03 -8.39
C THR A 62 8.44 -6.56 -8.59
N GLU A 63 9.38 -5.76 -9.10
CA GLU A 63 10.80 -6.16 -9.22
C GLU A 63 11.45 -6.48 -7.86
N ARG A 64 11.04 -5.81 -6.79
CA ARG A 64 11.56 -6.04 -5.43
C ARG A 64 10.95 -7.23 -4.73
N GLU A 65 9.75 -7.65 -5.12
CA GLU A 65 8.98 -8.71 -4.46
C GLU A 65 9.05 -10.04 -5.22
N LEU A 66 9.35 -10.02 -6.53
CA LEU A 66 9.47 -11.21 -7.39
C LEU A 66 10.91 -11.53 -7.82
N GLY A 67 11.88 -10.66 -7.48
CA GLY A 67 13.30 -10.79 -7.80
C GLY A 67 14.13 -11.55 -6.77
#